data_AF-A0A8F5VN70-F1
#
_entry.id   AF-A0A8F5VN70-F1
#
_cell.length_a   1.000
_cell.length_b   1.000
_cell.length_c   1.000
_cell.angle_alpha   90.00
_cell.angle_beta   90.00
_cell.angle_gamma   90.00
#
_symmetry.space_group_name_H-M   'P 1'
#
loop_
_entity.id
_entity.type
_entity.pdbx_description
1 polymer ?
#
loop_
_entity_poly.entity_id
_entity_poly.type
_entity_poly.pdbx_seq_one_letter_code
_entity_poly.pdbx_strand_id
1 'polypeptide(L)' 'MRTIIDGQLYDTRTSTLIGEREERGSFMYKTGRGEYFIYHSMSAVYHHPPRINPISRSVAIRRHFRYCHNQLPFEAAFCE' A
#
# COMPACT_ATOMS: atom_id res chain seq x y z
N MET A 1 -4.60 5.99 8.14
CA MET A 1 -4.82 7.13 7.24
C MET A 1 -6.03 6.82 6.38
N ARG A 2 -6.91 7.82 6.15
CA ARG A 2 -8.14 7.67 5.36
C ARG A 2 -8.25 8.83 4.37
N THR A 3 -8.46 8.54 3.09
CA THR A 3 -8.58 9.55 2.03
C THR A 3 -9.54 9.08 0.94
N ILE A 4 -10.28 10.02 0.34
CA ILE A 4 -11.08 9.77 -0.85
C ILE A 4 -10.33 10.33 -2.06
N ILE A 5 -10.10 9.49 -3.08
CA ILE A 5 -9.44 9.87 -4.33
C ILE A 5 -10.32 9.36 -5.46
N ASP A 6 -10.70 10.23 -6.39
CA ASP A 6 -11.56 9.90 -7.54
C ASP A 6 -12.86 9.16 -7.16
N GLY A 7 -13.48 9.55 -6.03
CA GLY A 7 -14.71 8.95 -5.52
C GLY A 7 -14.53 7.60 -4.81
N GLN A 8 -13.29 7.10 -4.70
CA GLN A 8 -12.96 5.85 -4.05
C GLN A 8 -12.35 6.07 -2.67
N LEU A 9 -12.74 5.24 -1.70
CA LEU A 9 -12.25 5.33 -0.32
C LEU A 9 -11.02 4.45 -0.12
N TYR A 10 -9.92 5.08 0.28
CA TYR A 10 -8.70 4.41 0.69
C TYR A 10 -8.50 4.59 2.19
N ASP A 11 -8.53 3.49 2.95
CA ASP A 11 -8.36 3.50 4.40
C ASP A 11 -7.43 2.37 4.84
N THR A 12 -6.33 2.73 5.50
CA THR A 12 -5.34 1.76 6.01
C THR A 12 -5.89 0.86 7.13
N ARG A 13 -7.01 1.23 7.78
CA ARG A 13 -7.61 0.45 8.88
C ARG A 13 -8.49 -0.69 8.40
N THR A 14 -9.11 -0.53 7.23
CA THR A 14 -10.03 -1.53 6.65
C THR A 14 -9.42 -2.25 5.46
N SER A 15 -8.17 -1.93 5.12
CA SER A 15 -7.44 -2.55 4.01
C SER A 15 -6.38 -3.50 4.53
N THR A 16 -6.12 -4.55 3.76
CA THR A 16 -5.12 -5.56 4.10
C THR A 16 -3.74 -5.06 3.73
N LEU A 17 -2.80 -5.08 4.68
CA LEU A 17 -1.38 -4.83 4.39
C LEU A 17 -0.82 -6.01 3.60
N ILE A 18 -0.30 -5.76 2.40
CA ILE A 18 0.24 -6.79 1.51
C ILE A 18 1.77 -6.73 1.35
N GLY A 19 2.40 -5.72 1.95
CA GLY A 19 3.85 -5.63 2.08
C GLY A 19 4.30 -4.28 2.61
N GLU A 20 5.51 -4.26 3.15
CA GLU A 20 6.16 -3.07 3.69
C GLU A 20 7.59 -2.89 3.16
N ARG A 21 7.97 -1.61 3.02
CA ARG A 21 9.36 -1.18 2.86
C ARG A 21 9.71 -0.20 3.99
N GLU A 22 10.20 -0.77 5.08
CA GLU A 22 10.44 -0.09 6.37
C GLU A 22 11.38 1.12 6.25
N GLU A 23 12.51 0.98 5.52
CA GLU A 23 13.48 2.06 5.29
C GLU A 23 12.88 3.36 4.73
N ARG A 24 11.72 3.27 4.07
CA ARG A 24 11.05 4.41 3.43
C ARG A 24 9.68 4.71 4.03
N GLY A 25 9.28 4.04 5.11
CA GLY A 25 7.93 4.18 5.69
C GLY A 25 6.84 3.98 4.64
N SER A 26 7.03 3.04 3.72
CA SER A 26 6.12 2.82 2.59
C SER A 26 5.40 1.49 2.75
N PHE A 27 4.09 1.54 2.83
CA PHE A 27 3.22 0.41 3.15
C PHE A 27 2.26 0.19 1.99
N MET A 28 2.22 -1.02 1.45
CA MET A 28 1.36 -1.37 0.33
C MET A 28 0.12 -2.11 0.85
N TYR A 29 -1.05 -1.64 0.45
CA TYR A 29 -2.34 -2.16 0.90
C TYR A 29 -3.19 -2.63 -0.28
N LYS A 30 -4.07 -3.59 0.01
CA LYS A 30 -5.16 -4.04 -0.86
C LYS A 30 -6.50 -3.74 -0.18
N THR A 31 -7.42 -3.07 -0.88
CA THR A 31 -8.77 -2.81 -0.39
C THR A 31 -9.63 -4.06 -0.51
N GLY A 32 -10.75 -4.13 0.21
CA GLY A 32 -11.74 -5.20 0.05
C GLY A 32 -12.41 -5.24 -1.33
N ARG A 33 -12.20 -4.21 -2.17
CA ARG A 33 -12.67 -4.15 -3.57
C ARG A 33 -11.62 -4.60 -4.58
N GLY A 34 -10.46 -5.08 -4.13
CA GLY A 34 -9.36 -5.53 -4.99
C GLY A 34 -8.48 -4.41 -5.54
N GLU A 35 -8.58 -3.19 -5.00
CA GLU A 35 -7.77 -2.05 -5.42
C GLU A 35 -6.50 -1.96 -4.58
N TYR A 36 -5.45 -1.34 -5.12
CA TYR A 36 -4.14 -1.28 -4.50
C TYR A 36 -3.72 0.16 -4.27
N PHE A 37 -3.06 0.42 -3.15
CA PHE A 37 -2.52 1.73 -2.86
C PHE A 37 -1.27 1.61 -1.98
N ILE A 38 -0.48 2.68 -2.01
CA ILE A 38 0.67 2.83 -1.13
C ILE A 38 0.39 3.97 -0.16
N TYR A 39 0.50 3.66 1.11
CA TYR A 39 0.59 4.66 2.15
C TYR A 39 2.06 4.97 2.41
N HIS A 40 2.43 6.23 2.25
CA HIS A 40 3.70 6.75 2.71
C HIS A 40 3.46 7.39 4.08
N SER A 41 4.02 6.83 5.14
CA SER A 41 4.05 7.47 6.45
C SER A 41 5.02 8.65 6.42
N MET A 42 4.87 9.55 7.39
CA MET A 42 5.84 10.63 7.57
C MET A 42 7.20 10.00 7.87
N SER A 43 8.13 10.12 6.92
CA SER A 43 9.51 9.75 7.15
C SER A 43 10.19 10.85 7.94
N ALA A 44 10.81 10.50 9.07
CA ALA A 44 11.62 11.43 9.87
C ALA A 44 12.76 12.07 9.07
N VAL A 45 13.18 11.44 7.96
CA VAL A 45 14.30 11.89 7.12
C VAL A 45 13.86 12.93 6.09
N TYR A 46 12.64 12.85 5.56
CA TYR A 46 12.23 13.62 4.38
C TYR A 46 11.11 14.64 4.63
N HIS A 47 10.60 14.78 5.88
CA HIS A 47 9.56 15.74 6.29
C HIS A 47 8.34 15.84 5.35
N HIS A 48 8.07 14.79 4.55
CA HIS A 48 6.91 14.78 3.68
C HIS A 48 5.66 14.42 4.48
N PRO A 49 4.54 15.12 4.26
CA PRO A 49 3.29 14.76 4.90
C PRO A 49 2.87 13.34 4.48
N PRO A 50 2.19 12.60 5.37
CA PRO A 50 1.65 11.30 5.02
C PRO A 50 0.71 11.40 3.82
N ARG A 51 0.81 10.45 2.89
CA ARG A 51 -0.01 10.44 1.68
C ARG A 51 -0.40 9.04 1.26
N ILE A 52 -1.57 8.95 0.63
CA ILE A 52 -2.03 7.75 -0.05
C ILE A 52 -1.83 7.95 -1.55
N ASN A 53 -1.27 6.94 -2.21
CA ASN A 53 -1.11 6.91 -3.65
C ASN A 53 -1.74 5.63 -4.21
N PRO A 54 -2.91 5.72 -4.87
CA PRO A 54 -3.49 4.61 -5.59
C PRO A 54 -2.55 4.10 -6.68
N ILE A 55 -2.52 2.79 -6.89
CA ILE A 55 -1.68 2.15 -7.89
C ILE A 55 -2.46 1.05 -8.62
N SER A 56 -2.07 0.79 -9.87
CA SER A 56 -2.62 -0.34 -10.60
C SER A 56 -2.08 -1.67 -10.03
N ARG A 57 -2.82 -2.76 -10.29
CA ARG A 57 -2.40 -4.13 -9.93
C ARG A 57 -1.02 -4.49 -10.50
N SER A 58 -0.71 -4.08 -11.73
CA SER A 58 0.60 -4.34 -12.36
C SER A 58 1.74 -3.59 -11.66
N VAL A 59 1.49 -2.39 -11.14
CA VAL A 59 2.45 -1.66 -10.30
C VAL A 59 2.60 -2.34 -8.94
N ALA A 60 1.50 -2.81 -8.35
CA ALA A 60 1.52 -3.52 -7.08
C ALA A 60 2.34 -4.82 -7.16
N ILE A 61 2.11 -5.65 -8.18
CA ILE A 61 2.89 -6.89 -8.43
C ILE A 61 4.38 -6.59 -8.57
N ARG A 62 4.76 -5.61 -9.40
CA ARG A 62 6.18 -5.24 -9.56
C ARG A 62 6.81 -4.74 -8.27
N ARG A 63 6.04 -4.03 -7.44
CA ARG A 63 6.54 -3.50 -6.16
C ARG A 63 6.55 -4.56 -5.07
N HIS A 64 5.67 -5.55 -5.11
CA HIS A 64 5.60 -6.63 -4.14
C HIS A 64 6.97 -7.30 -3.96
N PHE A 65 7.63 -7.69 -5.05
CA PHE A 65 8.97 -8.28 -5.00
C PHE A 65 10.09 -7.35 -4.50
N ARG A 66 9.82 -6.04 -4.35
CA ARG A 66 10.76 -5.06 -3.77
C ARG A 66 10.50 -4.80 -2.28
N TYR A 67 9.36 -5.24 -1.75
CA TYR A 67 8.95 -5.03 -0.38
C TYR A 67 9.31 -6.31 0.38
N CYS A 68 10.23 -6.21 1.33
CA CYS A 68 10.84 -7.37 2.01
C CYS A 68 10.33 -7.60 3.44
N HIS A 69 9.43 -6.74 3.94
CA HIS A 69 8.90 -6.82 5.30
C HIS A 69 7.38 -6.99 5.27
N ASN A 70 6.83 -7.71 6.26
CA ASN A 70 5.39 -7.93 6.44
C ASN A 70 4.65 -8.27 5.13
N GLN A 71 5.34 -9.04 4.27
CA GLN A 71 4.88 -9.36 2.93
C GLN A 71 3.95 -10.56 3.00
N LEU A 72 2.71 -10.37 2.53
CA LEU A 72 1.81 -11.50 2.37
C LEU A 72 2.30 -12.43 1.25
N PRO A 73 2.00 -13.74 1.31
CA PRO A 73 2.23 -14.63 0.17
C PRO A 73 1.60 -14.09 -1.10
N PHE A 74 2.28 -14.24 -2.25
CA PHE A 74 1.82 -13.70 -3.53
C PHE A 74 0.39 -14.12 -3.87
N GLU A 75 0.06 -15.40 -3.65
CA GLU A 75 -1.29 -15.94 -3.90
C GLU A 75 -2.34 -15.22 -3.06
N ALA A 76 -2.10 -15.07 -1.75
CA ALA A 76 -3.00 -14.33 -0.86
C ALA A 76 -3.13 -12.84 -1.23
N ALA A 77 -2.07 -12.23 -1.77
CA ALA A 77 -2.06 -10.83 -2.16
C ALA A 77 -2.75 -10.56 -3.52
N PHE A 78 -2.67 -11.49 -4.48
CA PHE A 78 -3.05 -11.22 -5.87
C PHE A 78 -3.94 -12.27 -6.55
N CYS A 79 -3.95 -13.53 -6.13
CA CYS A 79 -4.54 -14.64 -6.88
C CYS A 79 -5.87 -15.12 -6.26
N GLU A 80 -6.80 -14.20 -6.00
CA GLU A 80 -8.16 -14.51 -5.48
C GLU A 80 -8.77 -15.80 -6.06
#